data_AF-A0A844GD05-F1
#
_entry.id   AF-A0A844GD05-F1
#
_cell.length_a   1.000
_cell.length_b   1.000
_cell.length_c   1.000
_cell.angle_alpha   90.00
_cell.angle_beta   90.00
_cell.angle_gamma   90.00
#
_symmetry.space_group_name_H-M   'P 1'
#
loop_
_entity.id
_entity.type
_entity.pdbx_description
1 polymer ?
#
loop_
_entity_poly.entity_id
_entity_poly.type
_entity_poly.pdbx_seq_one_letter_code
_entity_poly.pdbx_strand_id
1 'polypeptide(L)'
;MSATWGKRLSHRLSSLLAVLMLGCATYSMAAGPTYSFAVLPQRSPMLTARYWNPLLEYVSRKSGVTLQLVTERTPERMDGQIAKSQYDFIYTNHHFQ
;
A
#
# COMPACT_ATOMS: atom_id res chain seq x y z
N MET A 1 10.84 17.62 58.20
CA MET A 1 11.47 16.71 57.21
C MET A 1 10.37 15.95 56.46
N SER A 2 9.76 16.50 55.40
CA SER A 2 8.65 15.79 54.71
C SER A 2 8.31 16.28 53.28
N ALA A 3 9.22 16.96 52.57
CA ALA A 3 8.88 17.56 51.26
C ALA A 3 9.47 16.84 50.02
N THR A 4 10.30 15.81 50.20
CA THR A 4 11.07 15.22 49.09
C THR A 4 10.49 13.91 48.54
N TRP A 5 9.54 13.29 49.23
CA TRP A 5 9.00 11.98 48.87
C TRP A 5 7.95 12.05 47.74
N GLY A 6 7.02 13.02 47.80
CA GLY A 6 6.00 13.22 46.76
C GLY A 6 6.58 13.61 45.39
N LYS A 7 7.67 14.40 45.37
CA LYS A 7 8.36 14.81 44.14
C LYS A 7 9.04 13.64 43.45
N ARG A 8 9.69 12.74 44.21
CA ARG A 8 10.34 11.53 43.63
C ARG A 8 9.33 10.56 43.03
N LEU A 9 8.14 10.43 43.62
CA LEU A 9 7.08 9.57 43.10
C LEU A 9 6.43 10.16 41.83
N SER A 10 6.20 11.48 41.81
CA SER A 10 5.66 12.17 40.62
C SER A 10 6.62 12.13 39.43
N HIS A 11 7.93 12.27 39.66
CA HIS A 11 8.93 12.13 38.60
C HIS A 11 8.98 10.72 38.03
N ARG A 12 8.88 9.67 38.85
CA ARG A 12 8.84 8.28 38.36
C ARG A 12 7.59 7.99 37.54
N LEU A 13 6.43 8.52 37.95
CA LEU A 13 5.19 8.40 37.18
C LEU A 13 5.28 9.14 35.83
N SER A 14 5.82 10.36 35.81
CA SER A 14 6.03 11.13 34.59
C SER A 14 7.04 10.47 33.65
N SER A 15 8.11 9.86 34.18
CA SER A 15 9.07 9.10 33.39
C SER A 15 8.47 7.83 32.79
N LEU A 16 7.64 7.11 33.55
CA LEU A 16 6.89 5.94 33.05
C LEU A 16 5.91 6.33 31.95
N LEU A 17 5.19 7.44 32.11
CA LEU A 17 4.27 7.95 31.09
C LEU A 17 5.00 8.36 29.81
N ALA A 18 6.17 9.00 29.94
CA ALA A 18 6.99 9.39 28.80
C ALA A 18 7.52 8.17 28.02
N VAL A 19 7.95 7.11 28.71
CA VAL A 19 8.37 5.85 28.08
C VAL A 19 7.22 5.15 27.37
N LEU A 20 6.01 5.14 27.96
CA LEU A 20 4.82 4.55 27.36
C LEU A 20 4.38 5.29 26.08
N MET A 21 4.46 6.63 26.09
CA MET A 21 4.14 7.48 24.93
C MET A 21 5.17 7.32 23.79
N LEU A 22 6.46 7.18 24.10
CA LEU A 22 7.48 6.87 23.08
C LEU A 22 7.30 5.46 22.49
N GLY A 23 6.82 4.49 23.27
CA GLY A 23 6.58 3.12 22.82
C GLY A 23 5.40 2.97 21.85
N CYS A 24 4.39 3.84 21.92
CA CYS A 24 3.23 3.78 21.02
C CYS A 24 3.47 4.47 19.66
N ALA A 25 4.47 5.35 19.56
CA ALA A 25 4.69 6.17 18.37
C ALA A 25 5.32 5.42 17.17
N THR A 26 5.72 4.15 17.33
CA THR A 26 6.47 3.41 16.30
C THR A 26 5.65 2.36 15.54
N TYR A 27 4.37 2.19 15.84
CA TYR A 27 3.49 1.32 15.06
C TYR A 27 2.97 2.05 13.81
N SER A 28 3.89 2.42 12.91
CA SER A 28 3.50 2.65 11.51
C SER A 28 3.20 1.29 10.91
N MET A 29 1.93 1.03 10.59
CA MET A 29 1.59 -0.01 9.63
C MET A 29 2.20 0.40 8.29
N ALA A 30 3.43 -0.04 8.02
CA ALA A 30 4.05 0.18 6.73
C ALA A 30 3.14 -0.46 5.68
N ALA A 31 2.48 0.38 4.88
CA ALA A 31 1.82 -0.09 3.67
C ALA A 31 2.92 -0.77 2.84
N GLY A 32 2.71 -2.03 2.44
CA GLY A 32 3.71 -2.74 1.66
C GLY A 32 3.95 -2.08 0.31
N PRO A 33 4.96 -2.56 -0.43
CA PRO A 33 5.37 -1.97 -1.70
C PRO A 33 4.19 -1.84 -2.67
N THR A 34 4.23 -0.81 -3.51
CA THR A 34 3.22 -0.59 -4.55
C THR A 34 3.74 -1.10 -5.88
N TYR A 35 2.92 -1.87 -6.58
CA TYR A 35 3.20 -2.41 -7.90
C TYR A 35 2.11 -2.03 -8.89
N SER A 36 2.53 -1.68 -10.09
CA SER A 36 1.65 -1.44 -11.23
C SER A 36 1.11 -2.77 -11.77
N PHE A 37 -0.21 -2.85 -11.91
CA PHE A 37 -0.92 -4.00 -12.45
C PHE A 37 -1.65 -3.58 -13.72
N ALA A 38 -1.03 -3.84 -14.87
CA ALA A 38 -1.57 -3.48 -16.17
C ALA A 38 -2.64 -4.48 -16.62
N VAL A 39 -3.79 -3.97 -17.04
CA VAL A 39 -4.87 -4.76 -17.67
C VAL A 39 -5.05 -4.30 -19.10
N LEU A 40 -5.07 -5.25 -20.03
CA LEU A 40 -5.27 -4.94 -21.46
C LEU A 40 -6.60 -4.17 -21.69
N PRO A 41 -6.59 -3.09 -22.48
CA PRO A 41 -7.77 -2.26 -22.69
C PRO A 41 -8.76 -2.92 -23.66
N GLN A 42 -9.60 -3.82 -23.13
CA GLN A 42 -10.72 -4.46 -23.86
C GLN A 42 -12.07 -3.77 -23.64
N ARG A 43 -12.15 -2.96 -22.58
CA ARG A 43 -13.37 -2.26 -22.14
C ARG A 43 -13.01 -0.81 -21.80
N SER A 44 -14.03 0.02 -21.60
CA SER A 44 -13.80 1.39 -21.12
C SER A 44 -13.04 1.37 -19.79
N PRO A 45 -12.16 2.36 -19.51
CA PRO A 45 -11.39 2.42 -18.26
C PRO A 45 -12.27 2.35 -17.01
N MET A 46 -13.46 2.95 -17.06
CA MET A 46 -14.45 2.90 -15.98
C MET A 46 -14.92 1.47 -15.70
N LEU A 47 -15.27 0.70 -16.75
CA LEU A 47 -15.68 -0.69 -16.59
C LEU A 47 -14.51 -1.53 -16.09
N THR A 48 -13.30 -1.34 -16.63
CA THR A 48 -12.09 -2.03 -16.15
C THR A 48 -11.90 -1.79 -14.66
N ALA A 49 -11.90 -0.54 -14.19
CA ALA A 49 -11.77 -0.21 -12.77
C ALA A 49 -12.87 -0.86 -11.91
N ARG A 50 -14.12 -0.82 -12.37
CA ARG A 50 -15.25 -1.44 -11.65
C ARG A 50 -15.06 -2.94 -11.44
N TYR A 51 -14.53 -3.66 -12.43
CA TYR A 51 -14.30 -5.11 -12.32
C TYR A 51 -13.02 -5.44 -11.57
N TRP A 52 -11.94 -4.67 -11.79
CA TRP A 52 -10.60 -5.01 -11.32
C TRP A 52 -10.27 -4.47 -9.94
N ASN A 53 -10.75 -3.29 -9.55
CA ASN A 53 -10.43 -2.72 -8.25
C ASN A 53 -10.79 -3.66 -7.09
N PRO A 54 -11.99 -4.29 -7.03
CA PRO A 54 -12.32 -5.21 -5.92
C PRO A 54 -11.38 -6.42 -5.84
N LEU A 55 -10.93 -6.94 -6.98
CA LEU A 55 -9.99 -8.06 -7.04
C LEU A 55 -8.60 -7.64 -6.58
N LEU A 56 -8.09 -6.52 -7.12
CA LEU A 56 -6.77 -6.01 -6.76
C LEU A 56 -6.71 -5.62 -5.29
N GLU A 57 -7.76 -4.99 -4.75
CA GLU A 57 -7.89 -4.72 -3.32
C GLU A 57 -7.87 -6.00 -2.48
N TYR A 58 -8.59 -7.04 -2.91
CA TYR A 58 -8.58 -8.33 -2.21
C TYR A 58 -7.19 -8.95 -2.19
N VAL A 59 -6.54 -9.03 -3.35
CA VAL A 59 -5.19 -9.59 -3.48
C VAL A 59 -4.22 -8.76 -2.65
N SER A 60 -4.28 -7.44 -2.74
CA SER A 60 -3.46 -6.52 -1.95
C SER A 60 -3.55 -6.76 -0.45
N ARG A 61 -4.76 -6.92 0.08
CA ARG A 61 -4.95 -7.23 1.51
C ARG A 61 -4.37 -8.58 1.89
N LYS A 62 -4.39 -9.56 0.98
CA LYS A 62 -3.89 -10.92 1.23
C LYS A 62 -2.38 -11.04 1.09
N SER A 63 -1.78 -10.32 0.15
CA SER A 63 -0.35 -10.34 -0.13
C SER A 63 0.43 -9.33 0.70
N GLY A 64 -0.24 -8.32 1.27
CA GLY A 64 0.40 -7.23 1.98
C GLY A 64 1.06 -6.19 1.07
N VAL A 65 0.80 -6.22 -0.25
CA VAL A 65 1.34 -5.24 -1.22
C VAL A 65 0.21 -4.43 -1.84
N THR A 66 0.48 -3.21 -2.31
CA THR A 66 -0.52 -2.40 -3.02
C THR A 66 -0.44 -2.69 -4.52
N LEU A 67 -1.56 -3.06 -5.14
CA LEU A 67 -1.65 -3.27 -6.59
C LEU A 67 -2.42 -2.11 -7.22
N GLN A 68 -1.73 -1.28 -7.99
CA GLN A 68 -2.32 -0.14 -8.66
C GLN A 68 -2.75 -0.52 -10.07
N LEU A 69 -4.06 -0.44 -10.34
CA LEU A 69 -4.59 -0.68 -11.68
C LEU A 69 -4.04 0.34 -12.69
N VAL A 70 -3.51 -0.19 -13.80
CA VAL A 70 -3.18 0.60 -14.98
C VAL A 70 -3.90 0.01 -16.19
N THR A 71 -4.51 0.87 -17.01
CA THR A 71 -5.06 0.48 -18.31
C THR A 71 -4.78 1.61 -19.29
N GLU A 72 -4.19 1.28 -20.43
CA GLU A 72 -3.96 2.25 -21.50
C GLU A 72 -5.26 2.56 -22.26
N ARG A 73 -5.22 3.56 -23.14
CA ARG A 73 -6.39 3.92 -23.97
C ARG A 73 -6.63 2.93 -25.11
N THR A 74 -5.57 2.34 -25.65
CA THR A 74 -5.64 1.41 -26.79
C THR A 74 -4.62 0.27 -26.60
N PRO A 75 -4.84 -0.90 -27.22
CA PRO A 75 -3.90 -2.02 -27.15
C PRO A 75 -2.51 -1.67 -27.66
N GLU A 76 -2.41 -0.92 -28.76
CA GLU A 76 -1.11 -0.59 -29.39
C GLU A 76 -0.24 0.28 -28.48
N ARG A 77 -0.87 1.14 -27.66
CA ARG A 77 -0.17 1.91 -26.64
C ARG A 77 0.34 1.01 -25.52
N MET A 78 -0.47 0.04 -25.10
CA MET A 78 -0.06 -0.94 -24.10
C MET A 78 1.16 -1.73 -24.58
N ASP A 79 1.16 -2.22 -25.82
CA ASP A 79 2.27 -2.97 -26.40
C ASP A 79 3.58 -2.15 -26.39
N GLY A 80 3.50 -0.87 -26.79
CA GLY A 80 4.63 0.05 -26.75
C GLY A 80 5.15 0.34 -25.33
N GLN A 81 4.31 0.18 -24.30
CA GLN A 81 4.68 0.36 -22.89
C GLN A 81 5.22 -0.94 -22.26
N ILE A 82 4.67 -2.09 -22.66
CA ILE A 82 5.17 -3.42 -22.30
C ILE A 82 6.60 -3.61 -22.84
N ALA A 83 6.84 -3.22 -24.10
CA ALA A 83 8.18 -3.28 -24.71
C ALA A 83 9.24 -2.43 -23.98
N LYS A 84 8.80 -1.47 -23.16
CA LYS A 84 9.66 -0.61 -22.33
C LYS A 84 9.75 -1.09 -20.88
N SER A 85 9.18 -2.24 -20.54
CA SER A 85 9.15 -2.80 -19.17
C SER A 85 8.57 -1.83 -18.13
N GLN A 86 7.51 -1.09 -18.48
CA GLN A 86 6.95 -0.05 -17.60
C GLN A 86 5.98 -0.57 -16.53
N TYR A 87 5.69 -1.88 -16.50
CA TYR A 87 4.71 -2.47 -15.58
C TYR A 87 5.29 -3.65 -14.81
N ASP A 88 4.89 -3.80 -13.55
CA ASP A 88 5.33 -4.90 -12.68
C ASP A 88 4.56 -6.19 -12.96
N PHE A 89 3.26 -6.07 -13.25
CA PHE A 89 2.37 -7.17 -13.64
C PHE A 89 1.54 -6.79 -14.86
N ILE A 90 1.26 -7.78 -15.71
CA ILE A 90 0.43 -7.61 -16.90
C ILE A 90 -0.60 -8.73 -16.95
N TYR A 91 -1.87 -8.37 -17.06
CA TYR A 91 -2.95 -9.27 -17.41
C TYR A 91 -3.36 -9.07 -18.87
N THR A 92 -3.18 -10.12 -19.67
CA THR A 92 -3.58 -10.19 -21.07
C THR A 92 -4.24 -11.55 -21.35
N ASN A 93 -5.30 -11.54 -22.17
CA ASN A 93 -5.89 -12.77 -22.70
C ASN A 93 -5.14 -13.29 -23.94
N HIS A 94 -4.28 -12.46 -24.51
CA HIS A 94 -3.48 -12.80 -25.69
C HIS A 94 -2.05 -13.03 -25.22
N HIS A 95 -1.61 -14.27 -25.34
CA HIS A 95 -0.23 -14.67 -25.11
C HIS A 95 0.58 -14.15 -26.30
N PHE A 96 1.10 -12.92 -26.21
CA PHE A 96 1.98 -12.37 -27.23
C PHE A 96 3.36 -13.04 -27.06
N GLN A 97 3.63 -14.03 -27.91
CA GLN A 97 4.98 -14.52 -28.20
C GLN A 97 5.60 -13.68 -29.31
#